data_AF-A0A286N6L8-F1
#
_entry.id   AF-A0A286N6L8-F1
#
_cell.length_a   1.000
_cell.length_b   1.000
_cell.length_c   1.000
_cell.angle_alpha   90.00
_cell.angle_beta   90.00
_cell.angle_gamma   90.00
#
_symmetry.space_group_name_H-M   'P 1'
#
loop_
_entity.id
_entity.type
_entity.pdbx_description
1 polymer ?
#
loop_
_entity_poly.entity_id
_entity_poly.type
_entity_poly.pdbx_seq_one_letter_code
_entity_poly.pdbx_strand_id
1 'polypeptide(L)'
;VQNLFGELGINDRLQWKEHSMIFAMPSKPGEFSRFDFPDVLPAPLNGIWAILRNNEMLTWPEKIKFAIGLLPAMVGGQAYVEAQDGLSVEEWMRKQGVPDRVTDEVFIAMSKALNFINPDELSMQCILIALNRFLQEKHGSKMAFLDGNPPERLCMPIVEHIRSLGGEVRLNSRIRKIELEDDGTVKNFLLTDGTTIEGDAYVFATPVDILKLLLPDSWKEIPYFKRLEKLVGVPVINVHIW
;
A
#
# COMPACT_ATOMS: atom_id res chain seq x y z
N VAL A 1 -0.02 -5.45 11.02
CA VAL A 1 0.25 -6.79 10.44
C VAL A 1 0.80 -7.75 11.48
N GLN A 2 1.81 -7.34 12.27
CA GLN A 2 2.38 -8.17 13.36
C GLN A 2 1.31 -8.71 14.34
N ASN A 3 0.31 -7.91 14.71
CA ASN A 3 -0.73 -8.35 15.65
C ASN A 3 -1.53 -9.56 15.12
N LEU A 4 -2.02 -9.50 13.88
CA LEU A 4 -2.80 -10.62 13.29
C LEU A 4 -1.96 -11.90 13.19
N PHE A 5 -0.71 -11.80 12.73
CA PHE A 5 0.18 -12.97 12.63
C PHE A 5 0.53 -13.53 14.03
N GLY A 6 0.67 -12.66 15.03
CA GLY A 6 0.89 -13.05 16.42
C GLY A 6 -0.32 -13.72 17.07
N GLU A 7 -1.51 -13.14 16.90
CA GLU A 7 -2.78 -13.68 17.39
C GLU A 7 -3.10 -15.06 16.79
N LEU A 8 -2.77 -15.26 15.52
CA LEU A 8 -2.92 -16.54 14.82
C LEU A 8 -1.75 -17.50 15.03
N GLY A 9 -0.67 -17.07 15.70
CA GLY A 9 0.51 -17.92 15.96
C GLY A 9 1.29 -18.31 14.70
N ILE A 10 1.34 -17.45 13.69
CA ILE A 10 1.96 -17.72 12.37
C ILE A 10 3.09 -16.74 12.01
N ASN A 11 3.70 -16.08 13.00
CA ASN A 11 4.80 -15.12 12.78
C ASN A 11 6.00 -15.72 12.02
N ASP A 12 6.24 -17.02 12.18
CA ASP A 12 7.31 -17.77 11.51
C ASP A 12 7.13 -17.87 9.99
N ARG A 13 5.91 -17.64 9.48
CA ARG A 13 5.62 -17.66 8.04
C ARG A 13 6.16 -16.44 7.29
N LEU A 14 6.61 -15.40 8.00
CA LEU A 14 7.25 -14.23 7.42
C LEU A 14 8.77 -14.41 7.32
N GLN A 15 9.25 -14.60 6.10
CA GLN A 15 10.67 -14.72 5.78
C GLN A 15 11.33 -13.35 5.61
N TRP A 16 11.73 -12.75 6.73
CA TRP A 16 12.45 -11.47 6.77
C TRP A 16 13.77 -11.55 6.00
N LYS A 17 14.03 -10.54 5.16
CA LYS A 17 15.27 -10.41 4.39
C LYS A 17 16.22 -9.41 5.04
N GLU A 18 17.42 -9.30 4.45
CA GLU A 18 18.38 -8.27 4.83
C GLU A 18 17.73 -6.89 4.77
N HIS A 19 18.12 -5.99 5.68
CA HIS A 19 17.60 -4.63 5.69
C HIS A 19 18.31 -3.78 4.62
N SER A 20 17.95 -4.03 3.37
CA SER A 20 18.55 -3.43 2.18
C SER A 20 17.52 -3.17 1.09
N MET A 21 17.76 -2.15 0.28
CA MET A 21 17.02 -1.89 -0.96
C MET A 21 17.99 -1.98 -2.13
N ILE A 22 17.71 -2.90 -3.06
CA ILE A 22 18.58 -3.19 -4.21
C ILE A 22 17.90 -2.67 -5.46
N PHE A 23 18.61 -1.87 -6.23
CA PHE A 23 18.17 -1.24 -7.47
C PHE A 23 19.04 -1.73 -8.63
N ALA A 24 18.42 -2.11 -9.74
CA ALA A 24 19.15 -2.37 -10.98
C ALA A 24 19.66 -1.06 -11.56
N MET A 25 20.79 -1.08 -12.27
CA MET A 25 21.38 0.09 -12.92
C MET A 25 21.05 0.07 -14.43
N PRO A 26 20.06 0.85 -14.93
CA PRO A 26 19.68 0.80 -16.34
C PRO A 26 20.80 1.22 -17.29
N SER A 27 21.68 2.12 -16.82
CA SER A 27 22.85 2.60 -17.55
C SER A 27 23.99 1.57 -17.63
N LYS A 28 23.96 0.52 -16.80
CA LYS A 28 24.99 -0.52 -16.72
C LYS A 28 24.36 -1.92 -16.60
N PRO A 29 24.00 -2.55 -17.72
CA PRO A 29 23.30 -3.83 -17.71
C PRO A 29 24.02 -4.90 -16.90
N GLY A 30 23.31 -5.52 -15.94
CA GLY A 30 23.85 -6.55 -15.06
C GLY A 30 24.44 -6.05 -13.73
N GLU A 31 24.59 -4.72 -13.55
CA GLU A 31 25.02 -4.13 -12.28
C GLU A 31 23.84 -3.73 -11.40
N PHE A 32 24.06 -3.78 -10.08
CA PHE A 32 23.09 -3.42 -9.05
C PHE A 32 23.71 -2.48 -8.03
N SER A 33 22.94 -1.49 -7.63
CA SER A 33 23.26 -0.56 -6.54
C SER A 33 22.37 -0.85 -5.34
N ARG A 34 22.84 -0.56 -4.12
CA ARG A 34 22.09 -0.87 -2.90
C ARG A 34 22.16 0.22 -1.84
N PHE A 35 21.06 0.37 -1.11
CA PHE A 35 20.99 1.15 0.14
C PHE A 35 20.91 0.17 1.30
N ASP A 36 21.95 0.15 2.13
CA ASP A 36 22.05 -0.74 3.29
C ASP A 36 21.78 0.00 4.57
N PHE A 37 20.86 -0.52 5.39
CA PHE A 37 20.41 0.09 6.63
C PHE A 37 21.10 -0.61 7.81
N PRO A 38 22.11 0.00 8.45
CA PRO A 38 22.86 -0.68 9.49
C PRO A 38 22.00 -0.96 10.72
N ASP A 39 21.97 -2.21 11.16
CA ASP A 39 21.23 -2.62 12.36
C ASP A 39 21.77 -1.96 13.64
N VAL A 40 22.98 -1.41 13.64
CA VAL A 40 23.53 -0.69 14.80
C VAL A 40 22.97 0.73 14.96
N LEU A 41 22.38 1.30 13.90
CA LEU A 41 21.83 2.66 13.91
C LEU A 41 20.30 2.62 14.10
N PRO A 42 19.71 3.54 14.88
CA PRO A 42 18.26 3.70 14.96
C PRO A 42 17.70 4.39 13.71
N ALA A 43 16.38 4.33 13.51
CA ALA A 43 15.71 5.23 12.56
C ALA A 43 15.70 6.68 13.11
N PRO A 44 15.87 7.71 12.27
CA PRO A 44 16.12 7.68 10.81
C PRO A 44 17.62 7.61 10.44
N LEU A 45 18.54 7.49 11.41
CA LEU A 45 20.00 7.53 11.18
C LEU A 45 20.49 6.39 10.27
N ASN A 46 19.89 5.20 10.37
CA ASN A 46 20.19 4.08 9.48
C ASN A 46 19.90 4.41 8.00
N GLY A 47 18.78 5.08 7.70
CA GLY A 47 18.42 5.50 6.34
C GLY A 47 19.30 6.64 5.83
N ILE A 48 19.62 7.63 6.66
CA ILE A 48 20.58 8.69 6.33
C ILE A 48 21.93 8.09 5.97
N TRP A 49 22.41 7.13 6.78
CA TRP A 49 23.66 6.43 6.51
C TRP A 49 23.61 5.65 5.18
N ALA A 50 22.51 4.96 4.89
CA ALA A 50 22.33 4.23 3.65
C ALA A 50 22.48 5.14 2.42
N ILE A 51 21.85 6.32 2.44
CA ILE A 51 21.94 7.32 1.37
C ILE A 51 23.36 7.88 1.26
N LEU A 52 24.01 8.19 2.39
CA LEU A 52 25.37 8.72 2.40
C LEU A 52 26.37 7.71 1.84
N ARG A 53 26.22 6.42 2.17
CA ARG A 53 27.14 5.35 1.77
C ARG A 53 27.05 4.98 0.29
N ASN A 54 25.87 5.10 -0.33
CA ASN A 54 25.64 4.79 -1.74
C ASN A 54 26.26 5.86 -2.65
N ASN A 55 27.08 5.50 -3.63
CA ASN A 55 27.78 6.46 -4.49
C ASN A 55 27.41 6.37 -5.98
N GLU A 56 26.50 5.45 -6.33
CA GLU A 56 26.19 5.16 -7.74
C GLU A 56 24.84 5.74 -8.17
N MET A 57 23.86 5.81 -7.26
CA MET A 57 22.52 6.34 -7.55
C MET A 57 22.47 7.87 -7.47
N LEU A 58 23.18 8.47 -6.50
CA LEU A 58 23.08 9.90 -6.20
C LEU A 58 24.46 10.54 -6.05
N THR A 59 24.65 11.68 -6.71
CA THR A 59 25.81 12.56 -6.51
C THR A 59 25.71 13.33 -5.19
N TRP A 60 26.83 13.83 -4.68
CA TRP A 60 26.83 14.64 -3.45
C TRP A 60 25.91 15.87 -3.49
N PRO A 61 25.91 16.68 -4.56
CA PRO A 61 24.96 17.80 -4.67
C PRO A 61 23.49 17.34 -4.66
N GLU A 62 23.17 16.23 -5.32
CA GLU A 62 21.83 15.64 -5.31
C GLU A 62 21.43 15.18 -3.91
N LYS A 63 22.32 14.50 -3.18
CA LYS A 63 22.07 14.09 -1.78
C LYS A 63 21.75 15.27 -0.87
N ILE A 64 22.50 16.37 -1.00
CA ILE A 64 22.29 17.57 -0.18
C ILE A 64 20.92 18.20 -0.48
N LYS A 65 20.61 18.41 -1.76
CA LYS A 65 19.31 18.97 -2.17
C LYS A 65 18.15 18.07 -1.77
N PHE A 66 18.31 16.76 -1.91
CA PHE A 66 17.33 15.78 -1.49
C PHE A 66 17.06 15.83 0.02
N ALA A 67 18.12 15.85 0.82
CA ALA A 67 18.00 15.96 2.28
C ALA A 67 17.29 17.26 2.71
N ILE A 68 17.61 18.39 2.07
CA ILE A 68 16.94 19.68 2.32
C ILE A 68 15.46 19.60 1.92
N GLY A 69 15.16 19.05 0.74
CA GLY A 69 13.80 18.96 0.21
C GLY A 69 12.87 18.10 1.07
N LEU A 70 13.39 17.00 1.64
CA LEU A 70 12.64 16.11 2.53
C LEU A 70 12.52 16.61 3.98
N LEU A 71 13.34 17.57 4.42
CA LEU A 71 13.34 18.01 5.82
C LEU A 71 11.96 18.46 6.33
N PRO A 72 11.16 19.25 5.58
CA PRO A 72 9.81 19.63 6.03
C PRO A 72 8.88 18.43 6.20
N ALA A 73 9.05 17.39 5.39
CA ALA A 73 8.26 16.16 5.50
C ALA A 73 8.68 15.29 6.69
N MET A 74 9.97 15.27 7.04
CA MET A 74 10.46 14.52 8.20
C MET A 74 10.03 15.15 9.54
N VAL A 75 9.92 16.48 9.58
CA VAL A 75 9.50 17.24 10.77
C VAL A 75 7.98 17.41 10.82
N GLY A 76 7.33 17.39 9.66
CA GLY A 76 5.89 17.52 9.53
C GLY A 76 5.14 16.32 10.12
N GLY A 77 4.17 16.59 10.99
CA GLY A 77 3.26 15.56 11.49
C GLY A 77 2.22 15.13 10.45
N GLN A 78 1.25 14.31 10.89
CA GLN A 78 0.20 13.77 10.03
C GLN A 78 -0.56 14.86 9.23
N ALA A 79 -0.83 16.01 9.83
CA ALA A 79 -1.49 17.14 9.16
C ALA A 79 -0.69 17.70 7.97
N TYR A 80 0.65 17.68 8.05
CA TYR A 80 1.50 18.08 6.93
C TYR A 80 1.38 17.08 5.78
N VAL A 81 1.42 15.78 6.09
CA VAL A 81 1.31 14.69 5.11
C VAL A 81 -0.03 14.77 4.37
N GLU A 82 -1.14 14.94 5.08
CA GLU A 82 -2.48 15.09 4.50
C GLU A 82 -2.59 16.33 3.60
N ALA A 83 -1.93 17.42 3.97
CA ALA A 83 -1.92 18.63 3.14
C ALA A 83 -1.15 18.46 1.80
N GLN A 84 -0.39 17.37 1.61
CA GLN A 84 0.33 17.10 0.36
C GLN A 84 -0.47 16.24 -0.63
N ASP A 85 -1.70 15.82 -0.32
CA ASP A 85 -2.50 14.97 -1.21
C ASP A 85 -2.90 15.66 -2.53
N GLY A 86 -2.90 16.99 -2.55
CA GLY A 86 -3.21 17.78 -3.74
C GLY A 86 -2.06 17.95 -4.74
N LEU A 87 -0.88 17.36 -4.48
CA LEU A 87 0.29 17.46 -5.36
C LEU A 87 0.73 16.06 -5.81
N SER A 88 1.14 15.94 -7.06
CA SER A 88 1.85 14.73 -7.50
C SER A 88 3.24 14.66 -6.88
N VAL A 89 3.86 13.47 -6.92
CA VAL A 89 5.24 13.28 -6.46
C VAL A 89 6.18 14.19 -7.25
N GLU A 90 6.04 14.26 -8.57
CA GLU A 90 6.88 15.11 -9.41
C GLU A 90 6.73 16.60 -9.07
N GLU A 91 5.49 17.07 -8.93
CA GLU A 91 5.19 18.47 -8.57
C GLU A 91 5.78 18.85 -7.22
N TRP A 92 5.63 17.96 -6.22
CA TRP A 92 6.15 18.20 -4.89
C TRP A 92 7.68 18.20 -4.87
N MET A 93 8.33 17.25 -5.54
CA MET A 93 9.80 17.19 -5.61
C MET A 93 10.39 18.47 -6.20
N ARG A 94 9.82 18.96 -7.30
CA ARG A 94 10.24 20.22 -7.92
C ARG A 94 10.02 21.42 -7.00
N LYS A 95 8.86 21.50 -6.34
CA LYS A 95 8.54 22.54 -5.37
C LYS A 95 9.54 22.60 -4.21
N GLN A 96 10.03 21.44 -3.78
CA GLN A 96 11.01 21.31 -2.70
C GLN A 96 12.47 21.46 -3.16
N GLY A 97 12.70 21.72 -4.45
CA GLY A 97 14.04 21.90 -5.03
C GLY A 97 14.84 20.59 -5.15
N VAL A 98 14.17 19.44 -5.10
CA VAL A 98 14.78 18.14 -5.35
C VAL A 98 15.08 18.04 -6.86
N PRO A 99 16.30 17.65 -7.28
CA PRO A 99 16.63 17.54 -8.69
C PRO A 99 15.77 16.51 -9.42
N ASP A 100 15.32 16.81 -10.64
CA ASP A 100 14.47 15.91 -11.44
C ASP A 100 15.06 14.50 -11.59
N ARG A 101 16.39 14.40 -11.74
CA ARG A 101 17.09 13.11 -11.82
C ARG A 101 16.88 12.22 -10.59
N VAL A 102 16.71 12.81 -9.39
CA VAL A 102 16.40 12.03 -8.17
C VAL A 102 14.98 11.45 -8.26
N THR A 103 14.03 12.24 -8.79
CA THR A 103 12.67 11.77 -9.06
C THR A 103 12.69 10.60 -10.04
N ASP A 104 13.46 10.71 -11.12
CA ASP A 104 13.55 9.68 -12.17
C ASP A 104 14.23 8.39 -11.68
N GLU A 105 15.38 8.51 -11.01
CA GLU A 105 16.19 7.34 -10.58
C GLU A 105 15.58 6.61 -9.37
N VAL A 106 14.96 7.34 -8.44
CA VAL A 106 14.49 6.77 -7.16
C VAL A 106 12.97 6.71 -7.09
N PHE A 107 12.28 7.80 -7.42
CA PHE A 107 10.84 7.91 -7.17
C PHE A 107 9.97 7.30 -8.27
N ILE A 108 10.47 7.10 -9.50
CA ILE A 108 9.77 6.23 -10.46
C ILE A 108 9.65 4.80 -9.91
N ALA A 109 10.75 4.25 -9.38
CA ALA A 109 10.75 2.92 -8.79
C ALA A 109 9.83 2.84 -7.56
N MET A 110 9.90 3.84 -6.67
CA MET A 110 9.08 3.87 -5.45
C MET A 110 7.57 4.03 -5.77
N SER A 111 7.20 4.92 -6.70
CA SER A 111 5.81 5.14 -7.10
C SER A 111 5.19 3.89 -7.71
N LYS A 112 5.93 3.23 -8.62
CA LYS A 112 5.48 1.97 -9.23
C LYS A 112 5.37 0.83 -8.23
N ALA A 113 6.28 0.75 -7.26
CA ALA A 113 6.23 -0.26 -6.21
C ALA A 113 5.01 -0.11 -5.29
N LEU A 114 4.58 1.13 -5.02
CA LEU A 114 3.48 1.41 -4.09
C LEU A 114 2.11 1.32 -4.74
N ASN A 115 1.95 1.84 -5.96
CA ASN A 115 0.63 1.97 -6.59
C ASN A 115 0.62 1.74 -8.11
N PHE A 116 1.69 1.16 -8.67
CA PHE A 116 1.81 0.79 -10.09
C PHE A 116 1.69 1.93 -11.12
N ILE A 117 1.74 3.19 -10.67
CA ILE A 117 1.71 4.40 -11.50
C ILE A 117 3.00 5.22 -11.36
N ASN A 118 3.19 6.16 -12.28
CA ASN A 118 4.36 7.03 -12.34
C ASN A 118 4.25 8.21 -11.33
N PRO A 119 5.36 8.90 -10.99
CA PRO A 119 5.38 9.99 -10.02
C PRO A 119 4.63 11.26 -10.47
N ASP A 120 4.37 11.45 -11.76
CA ASP A 120 3.53 12.53 -12.30
C ASP A 120 2.04 12.33 -11.98
N GLU A 121 1.61 11.08 -11.76
CA GLU A 121 0.21 10.72 -11.45
C GLU A 121 -0.02 10.41 -9.97
N LEU A 122 1.00 9.92 -9.25
CA LEU A 122 0.87 9.52 -7.85
C LEU A 122 0.81 10.72 -6.90
N SER A 123 -0.16 10.72 -5.97
CA SER A 123 -0.21 11.68 -4.86
C SER A 123 1.03 11.58 -3.96
N MET A 124 1.63 12.72 -3.62
CA MET A 124 2.78 12.78 -2.72
C MET A 124 2.46 12.25 -1.31
N GLN A 125 1.19 12.32 -0.89
CA GLN A 125 0.76 11.76 0.38
C GLN A 125 1.12 10.27 0.49
N CYS A 126 1.00 9.50 -0.60
CA CYS A 126 1.36 8.09 -0.65
C CYS A 126 2.84 7.85 -0.31
N ILE A 127 3.74 8.63 -0.92
CA ILE A 127 5.19 8.56 -0.67
C ILE A 127 5.51 8.96 0.77
N LEU A 128 4.89 10.03 1.26
CA LEU A 128 5.17 10.52 2.62
C LEU A 128 4.73 9.54 3.70
N ILE A 129 3.61 8.85 3.52
CA ILE A 129 3.18 7.77 4.43
C ILE A 129 4.21 6.63 4.43
N ALA A 130 4.71 6.23 3.26
CA ALA A 130 5.73 5.20 3.15
C ALA A 130 7.06 5.63 3.81
N LEU A 131 7.53 6.84 3.53
CA LEU A 131 8.75 7.40 4.15
C LEU A 131 8.60 7.56 5.66
N ASN A 132 7.43 7.94 6.17
CA ASN A 132 7.20 8.09 7.61
C ASN A 132 7.45 6.77 8.36
N ARG A 133 7.09 5.62 7.78
CA ARG A 133 7.44 4.31 8.37
C ARG A 133 8.95 4.10 8.49
N PHE A 134 9.73 4.60 7.53
CA PHE A 134 11.18 4.44 7.51
C PHE A 134 11.84 5.31 8.59
N LEU A 135 11.21 6.43 8.94
CA LEU A 135 11.70 7.39 9.93
C LEU A 135 11.29 7.02 11.36
N GLN A 136 10.11 6.44 11.54
CA GLN A 136 9.56 6.14 12.86
C GLN A 136 10.05 4.82 13.46
N GLU A 137 10.17 3.77 12.64
CA GLU A 137 10.50 2.43 13.12
C GLU A 137 11.84 1.97 12.57
N LYS A 138 12.74 1.52 13.45
CA LYS A 138 14.08 1.01 13.06
C LYS A 138 14.01 -0.03 11.96
N HIS A 139 13.03 -0.93 12.01
CA HIS A 139 12.81 -1.99 11.01
C HIS A 139 11.56 -1.76 10.16
N GLY A 140 11.01 -0.54 10.14
CA GLY A 140 9.77 -0.22 9.40
C GLY A 140 9.90 -0.34 7.88
N SER A 141 11.12 -0.26 7.35
CA SER A 141 11.46 -0.48 5.94
C SER A 141 12.01 -1.88 5.64
N LYS A 142 12.06 -2.78 6.63
CA LYS A 142 12.52 -4.15 6.43
C LYS A 142 11.44 -4.94 5.68
N MET A 143 11.85 -5.75 4.72
CA MET A 143 10.94 -6.52 3.88
C MET A 143 10.88 -7.99 4.30
N ALA A 144 9.72 -8.61 4.15
CA ALA A 144 9.49 -10.03 4.35
C ALA A 144 8.68 -10.60 3.19
N PHE A 145 8.95 -11.86 2.87
CA PHE A 145 8.13 -12.66 1.97
C PHE A 145 7.32 -13.67 2.77
N LEU A 146 6.11 -13.99 2.32
CA LEU A 146 5.39 -15.12 2.86
C LEU A 146 6.08 -16.41 2.39
N ASP A 147 6.18 -17.40 3.27
CA ASP A 147 6.87 -18.67 3.01
C ASP A 147 6.16 -19.62 2.02
N GLY A 148 5.07 -19.17 1.38
CA GLY A 148 4.33 -19.93 0.38
C GLY A 148 3.11 -19.17 -0.13
N ASN A 149 2.17 -19.90 -0.73
CA ASN A 149 0.98 -19.29 -1.34
C ASN A 149 0.07 -18.64 -0.26
N PRO A 150 -0.41 -17.40 -0.48
CA PRO A 150 -1.26 -16.72 0.50
C PRO A 150 -2.56 -17.44 0.91
N PRO A 151 -3.29 -18.13 0.01
CA PRO A 151 -4.51 -18.84 0.39
C PRO A 151 -4.31 -19.86 1.53
N GLU A 152 -3.26 -20.68 1.45
CA GLU A 152 -2.97 -21.69 2.48
C GLU A 152 -2.19 -21.09 3.64
N ARG A 153 -1.20 -20.25 3.35
CA ARG A 153 -0.25 -19.76 4.36
C ARG A 153 -0.77 -18.58 5.19
N LEU A 154 -1.80 -17.87 4.74
CA LEU A 154 -2.37 -16.74 5.48
C LEU A 154 -3.90 -16.81 5.60
N CYS A 155 -4.61 -17.06 4.50
CA CYS A 155 -6.07 -17.01 4.53
C CYS A 155 -6.67 -18.18 5.33
N MET A 156 -6.14 -19.40 5.18
CA MET A 156 -6.67 -20.57 5.89
C MET A 156 -6.62 -20.44 7.43
N PRO A 157 -5.52 -19.99 8.07
CA PRO A 157 -5.52 -19.71 9.51
C PRO A 157 -6.63 -18.76 9.97
N ILE A 158 -6.93 -17.72 9.18
CA ILE A 158 -8.03 -16.78 9.49
C ILE A 158 -9.38 -17.49 9.39
N VAL A 159 -9.60 -18.30 8.35
CA VAL A 159 -10.83 -19.07 8.14
C VAL A 159 -11.05 -20.09 9.27
N GLU A 160 -10.01 -20.79 9.67
CA GLU A 160 -10.03 -21.75 10.78
C GLU A 160 -10.39 -21.05 12.10
N HIS A 161 -9.77 -19.90 12.36
CA HIS A 161 -10.09 -19.10 13.54
C HIS A 161 -11.56 -18.65 13.56
N ILE A 162 -12.07 -18.10 12.47
CA ILE A 162 -13.49 -17.69 12.33
C ILE A 162 -14.42 -18.88 12.60
N ARG A 163 -14.15 -20.04 11.99
CA ARG A 163 -14.97 -21.25 12.15
C ARG A 163 -14.93 -21.80 13.57
N SER A 164 -13.77 -21.74 14.24
CA SER A 164 -13.63 -22.18 15.64
C SER A 164 -14.49 -21.37 16.61
N LEU A 165 -14.85 -20.14 16.24
CA LEU A 165 -15.70 -19.23 16.99
C LEU A 165 -17.16 -19.23 16.51
N GLY A 166 -17.54 -20.21 15.67
CA GLY A 166 -18.91 -20.36 15.16
C GLY A 166 -19.26 -19.52 13.93
N GLY A 167 -18.30 -18.77 13.38
CA GLY A 167 -18.50 -18.03 12.15
C GLY A 167 -18.49 -18.92 10.90
N GLU A 168 -19.12 -18.46 9.83
CA GLU A 168 -19.19 -19.20 8.57
C GLU A 168 -18.36 -18.54 7.46
N VAL A 169 -17.67 -19.36 6.68
CA VAL A 169 -16.94 -18.92 5.48
C VAL A 169 -17.36 -19.79 4.31
N ARG A 170 -18.06 -19.17 3.35
CA ARG A 170 -18.62 -19.82 2.16
C ARG A 170 -17.94 -19.29 0.90
N LEU A 171 -17.41 -20.19 0.08
CA LEU A 171 -16.83 -19.87 -1.23
C LEU A 171 -17.88 -20.00 -2.32
N ASN A 172 -17.60 -19.44 -3.50
CA ASN A 172 -18.50 -19.46 -4.66
C ASN A 172 -19.87 -18.79 -4.40
N SER A 173 -19.95 -17.89 -3.42
CA SER A 173 -21.19 -17.18 -3.03
C SER A 173 -21.17 -15.72 -3.51
N ARG A 174 -21.15 -15.50 -4.83
CA ARG A 174 -21.08 -14.14 -5.40
C ARG A 174 -22.40 -13.39 -5.20
N ILE A 175 -22.32 -12.23 -4.53
CA ILE A 175 -23.44 -11.29 -4.39
C ILE A 175 -23.81 -10.71 -5.76
N ARG A 176 -25.09 -10.80 -6.10
CA ARG A 176 -25.69 -10.26 -7.33
C ARG A 176 -26.33 -8.90 -7.10
N LYS A 177 -26.98 -8.70 -5.95
CA LYS A 177 -27.72 -7.46 -5.66
C LYS A 177 -27.83 -7.22 -4.15
N ILE A 178 -27.80 -5.95 -3.77
CA ILE A 178 -28.22 -5.47 -2.44
C ILE A 178 -29.72 -5.16 -2.54
N GLU A 179 -30.56 -5.96 -1.88
CA GLU A 179 -31.99 -5.69 -1.81
C GLU A 179 -32.29 -4.76 -0.65
N LEU A 180 -33.19 -3.81 -0.87
CA LEU A 180 -33.56 -2.80 0.13
C LEU A 180 -34.98 -3.02 0.62
N GLU A 181 -35.21 -2.63 1.87
CA GLU A 181 -36.55 -2.37 2.40
C GLU A 181 -37.09 -1.03 1.88
N ASP A 182 -38.38 -0.77 2.12
CA ASP A 182 -39.05 0.47 1.69
C ASP A 182 -38.46 1.74 2.33
N ASP A 183 -37.82 1.62 3.50
CA ASP A 183 -37.14 2.72 4.19
C ASP A 183 -35.70 2.97 3.68
N GLY A 184 -35.23 2.17 2.72
CA GLY A 184 -33.90 2.27 2.12
C GLY A 184 -32.78 1.55 2.88
N THR A 185 -33.08 0.84 3.97
CA THR A 185 -32.13 -0.05 4.65
C THR A 185 -31.97 -1.39 3.91
N VAL A 186 -30.90 -2.14 4.21
CA VAL A 186 -30.65 -3.42 3.54
C VAL A 186 -31.60 -4.48 4.07
N LYS A 187 -32.36 -5.09 3.16
CA LYS A 187 -33.20 -6.25 3.43
C LYS A 187 -32.39 -7.55 3.47
N ASN A 188 -31.64 -7.81 2.39
CA ASN A 188 -30.81 -9.00 2.23
C ASN A 188 -29.73 -8.78 1.16
N PHE A 189 -28.77 -9.72 1.09
CA PHE A 189 -27.94 -9.90 -0.09
C PHE A 189 -28.45 -11.07 -0.94
N LEU A 190 -28.82 -10.75 -2.19
CA LEU A 190 -29.18 -11.75 -3.18
C LEU A 190 -27.92 -12.27 -3.85
N LEU A 191 -27.70 -13.58 -3.82
CA LEU A 191 -26.60 -14.27 -4.49
C LEU A 191 -26.94 -14.55 -5.96
N THR A 192 -25.92 -14.95 -6.73
CA THR A 192 -26.05 -15.22 -8.18
C THR A 192 -26.89 -16.45 -8.50
N ASP A 193 -26.94 -17.43 -7.58
CA ASP A 193 -27.75 -18.64 -7.68
C ASP A 193 -29.22 -18.43 -7.25
N GLY A 194 -29.56 -17.22 -6.80
CA GLY A 194 -30.90 -16.88 -6.31
C GLY A 194 -31.09 -17.06 -4.80
N THR A 195 -30.09 -17.57 -4.08
CA THR A 195 -30.12 -17.67 -2.61
C THR A 195 -30.08 -16.27 -2.00
N THR A 196 -30.88 -16.03 -0.96
CA THR A 196 -30.83 -14.79 -0.16
C THR A 196 -30.09 -15.03 1.13
N ILE A 197 -29.28 -14.04 1.54
CA ILE A 197 -28.57 -14.04 2.82
C ILE A 197 -29.04 -12.85 3.65
N GLU A 198 -29.56 -13.16 4.83
CA GLU A 198 -30.07 -12.19 5.80
C GLU A 198 -29.14 -12.12 7.02
N GLY A 199 -29.09 -10.96 7.67
CA GLY A 199 -28.36 -10.74 8.91
C GLY A 199 -28.66 -9.39 9.54
N ASP A 200 -28.28 -9.22 10.80
CA ASP A 200 -28.52 -7.98 11.55
C ASP A 200 -27.66 -6.80 11.06
N ALA A 201 -26.53 -7.11 10.42
CA ALA A 201 -25.61 -6.14 9.86
C ALA A 201 -24.98 -6.67 8.57
N TYR A 202 -24.71 -5.75 7.65
CA TYR A 202 -24.15 -6.06 6.34
C TYR A 202 -22.85 -5.29 6.12
N VAL A 203 -21.79 -6.01 5.72
CA VAL A 203 -20.48 -5.43 5.41
C VAL A 203 -20.11 -5.77 3.97
N PHE A 204 -19.74 -4.75 3.20
CA PHE A 204 -19.24 -4.90 1.84
C PHE A 204 -17.71 -4.76 1.82
N ALA A 205 -17.01 -5.90 1.90
CA ALA A 205 -15.55 -5.99 1.85
C ALA A 205 -15.01 -6.27 0.43
N THR A 206 -15.66 -5.72 -0.60
CA THR A 206 -15.28 -5.90 -2.01
C THR A 206 -14.41 -4.73 -2.51
N PRO A 207 -13.68 -4.89 -3.64
CA PRO A 207 -13.07 -3.75 -4.32
C PRO A 207 -14.11 -2.65 -4.61
N VAL A 208 -13.66 -1.39 -4.58
CA VAL A 208 -14.55 -0.21 -4.75
C VAL A 208 -15.29 -0.23 -6.09
N ASP A 209 -14.64 -0.73 -7.15
CA ASP A 209 -15.26 -0.84 -8.47
C ASP A 209 -16.45 -1.81 -8.49
N ILE A 210 -16.36 -2.91 -7.74
CA ILE A 210 -17.47 -3.86 -7.59
C ILE A 210 -18.60 -3.25 -6.76
N LEU A 211 -18.26 -2.57 -5.66
CA LEU A 211 -19.26 -1.89 -4.83
C LEU A 211 -20.04 -0.85 -5.66
N LYS A 212 -19.35 0.02 -6.43
CA LYS A 212 -19.99 1.04 -7.27
C LYS A 212 -21.03 0.46 -8.23
N LEU A 213 -20.78 -0.72 -8.78
CA LEU A 213 -21.71 -1.41 -9.68
C LEU A 213 -22.93 -2.01 -8.96
N LEU A 214 -22.77 -2.39 -7.69
CA LEU A 214 -23.81 -3.02 -6.88
C LEU A 214 -24.59 -2.03 -6.00
N LEU A 215 -24.18 -0.76 -5.96
CA LEU A 215 -24.87 0.27 -5.22
C LEU A 215 -26.32 0.42 -5.70
N PRO A 216 -27.32 0.33 -4.80
CA PRO A 216 -28.70 0.67 -5.11
C PRO A 216 -28.81 2.10 -5.65
N ASP A 217 -29.71 2.32 -6.61
CA ASP A 217 -29.88 3.63 -7.24
C ASP A 217 -30.24 4.74 -6.24
N SER A 218 -31.05 4.41 -5.23
CA SER A 218 -31.42 5.33 -4.14
C SER A 218 -30.23 5.83 -3.32
N TRP A 219 -29.12 5.09 -3.31
CA TRP A 219 -27.92 5.44 -2.54
C TRP A 219 -26.91 6.26 -3.35
N LYS A 220 -26.98 6.26 -4.69
CA LYS A 220 -25.95 6.86 -5.56
C LYS A 220 -25.74 8.35 -5.33
N GLU A 221 -26.82 9.09 -5.04
CA GLU A 221 -26.74 10.54 -4.78
C GLU A 221 -26.33 10.89 -3.34
N ILE A 222 -26.26 9.91 -2.43
CA ILE A 222 -25.82 10.17 -1.05
C ILE A 222 -24.34 10.59 -1.08
N PRO A 223 -23.95 11.72 -0.45
CA PRO A 223 -22.59 12.26 -0.55
C PRO A 223 -21.47 11.30 -0.15
N TYR A 224 -21.77 10.33 0.72
CA TYR A 224 -20.82 9.26 1.06
C TYR A 224 -20.48 8.40 -0.16
N PHE A 225 -21.48 7.85 -0.85
CA PHE A 225 -21.28 6.95 -1.99
C PHE A 225 -20.83 7.68 -3.26
N LYS A 226 -21.31 8.92 -3.47
CA LYS A 226 -20.90 9.75 -4.62
C LYS A 226 -19.40 10.04 -4.64
N ARG A 227 -18.77 10.20 -3.48
CA ARG A 227 -17.31 10.40 -3.37
C ARG A 227 -16.49 9.23 -3.90
N LEU A 228 -17.07 8.02 -3.97
CA LEU A 228 -16.40 6.83 -4.48
C LEU A 228 -16.13 6.91 -6.00
N GLU A 229 -16.81 7.79 -6.74
CA GLU A 229 -16.59 7.97 -8.18
C GLU A 229 -15.14 8.33 -8.53
N LYS A 230 -14.46 9.06 -7.63
CA LYS A 230 -13.04 9.41 -7.79
C LYS A 230 -12.09 8.24 -7.59
N LEU A 231 -12.54 7.15 -6.96
CA LEU A 231 -11.71 5.98 -6.66
C LEU A 231 -11.90 4.94 -7.76
N VAL A 232 -10.86 4.72 -8.57
CA VAL A 232 -10.86 3.77 -9.69
C VAL A 232 -9.65 2.85 -9.57
N GLY A 233 -9.85 1.55 -9.80
CA GLY A 233 -8.76 0.58 -9.77
C GLY A 233 -7.70 0.85 -10.84
N VAL A 234 -6.43 0.71 -10.44
CA VAL A 234 -5.27 0.78 -11.34
C VAL A 234 -5.02 -0.59 -12.00
N PRO A 235 -4.76 -0.67 -13.31
CA PRO A 235 -4.39 -1.92 -13.96
C PRO A 235 -2.99 -2.39 -13.53
N VAL A 236 -2.83 -3.70 -13.32
CA VAL A 236 -1.54 -4.31 -12.99
C VAL A 236 -1.44 -5.72 -13.58
N ILE A 237 -0.23 -6.12 -13.99
CA ILE A 237 0.05 -7.46 -14.54
C ILE A 237 1.18 -8.08 -13.70
N ASN A 238 1.03 -9.35 -13.33
CA ASN A 238 2.07 -10.10 -12.64
C ASN A 238 2.54 -11.27 -13.53
N VAL A 239 3.83 -11.25 -13.89
CA VAL A 239 4.45 -12.18 -14.85
C VAL A 239 5.30 -13.21 -14.12
N HIS A 240 5.18 -14.48 -14.53
CA HIS A 240 5.94 -15.61 -13.99
C HIS A 240 6.64 -16.34 -15.14
N ILE A 241 7.95 -16.53 -15.03
CA ILE A 241 8.80 -17.25 -16.00
C ILE A 241 9.65 -18.24 -15.20
N TRP A 242 9.59 -19.52 -15.56
CA TRP A 242 10.34 -20.61 -14.92
C TRP A 242 11.62 -20.94 -15.68
#